data_AF-A0A9R1NX50-F1
#
_entry.id   AF-A0A9R1NX50-F1
#
_cell.length_a   1.000
_cell.length_b   1.000
_cell.length_c   1.000
_cell.angle_alpha   90.00
_cell.angle_beta   90.00
_cell.angle_gamma   90.00
#
_symmetry.space_group_name_H-M   'P 1'
#
loop_
_entity.id
_entity.type
_entity.pdbx_description
1 polymer ?
#
loop_
_entity_poly.entity_id
_entity_poly.type
_entity_poly.pdbx_seq_one_letter_code
_entity_poly.pdbx_strand_id
1 'polypeptide(L)'
;MHIQQAAMTVSSQREAERIKLKEHLESKLQRAKRKRAEYLKQRGGPCSSAHADYIKHADFLSRKLARHWRSFVKSRKTTLALSQAYDALGINEKSVKSMPFEELAMLMGSPTALEATKALLDRFERQVHHLQKILTIC
;
A
#
# COMPACT_ATOMS: atom_id res chain seq x y z
N MET A 1 3.89 -81.01 28.43
CA MET A 1 4.98 -80.04 28.66
C MET A 1 5.48 -79.33 27.40
N HIS A 2 5.63 -80.00 26.24
CA HIS A 2 6.21 -79.37 25.03
C HIS A 2 5.36 -78.29 24.34
N ILE A 3 4.03 -78.45 24.29
CA ILE A 3 3.12 -77.49 23.63
C ILE A 3 3.12 -76.13 24.35
N GLN A 4 3.18 -76.15 25.67
CA GLN A 4 3.14 -74.95 26.51
C GLN A 4 4.43 -74.13 26.36
N GLN A 5 5.58 -74.79 26.28
CA GLN A 5 6.88 -74.17 26.03
C GLN A 5 6.96 -73.56 24.61
N ALA A 6 6.39 -74.23 23.61
CA ALA A 6 6.30 -73.71 22.25
C ALA A 6 5.38 -72.46 22.18
N ALA A 7 4.26 -72.46 22.89
CA ALA A 7 3.38 -71.29 22.98
C ALA A 7 4.08 -70.08 23.65
N MET A 8 4.82 -70.32 24.73
CA MET A 8 5.55 -69.25 25.45
C MET A 8 6.70 -68.64 24.63
N THR A 9 7.40 -69.45 23.83
CA THR A 9 8.46 -68.95 22.94
C THR A 9 7.90 -68.13 21.79
N VAL A 10 6.79 -68.55 21.19
CA VAL A 10 6.08 -67.77 20.16
C VAL A 10 5.54 -66.45 20.72
N SER A 11 4.96 -66.47 21.93
CA SER A 11 4.47 -65.22 22.56
C SER A 11 5.62 -64.28 22.92
N SER A 12 6.72 -64.80 23.45
CA SER A 12 7.92 -64.01 23.78
C SER A 12 8.53 -63.37 22.53
N GLN A 13 8.64 -64.12 21.44
CA GLN A 13 9.13 -63.63 20.16
C GLN A 13 8.27 -62.48 19.61
N ARG A 14 6.94 -62.63 19.65
CA ARG A 14 6.00 -61.57 19.23
C ARG A 14 6.11 -60.33 20.09
N GLU A 15 6.26 -60.49 21.41
CA GLU A 15 6.45 -59.38 22.35
C GLU A 15 7.72 -58.60 22.02
N ALA A 16 8.82 -59.30 21.74
CA ALA A 16 10.11 -58.70 21.38
C ALA A 16 10.03 -57.94 20.04
N GLU A 17 9.36 -58.48 19.03
CA GLU A 17 9.13 -57.80 17.75
C GLU A 17 8.29 -56.54 17.92
N ARG A 18 7.24 -56.60 18.76
CA ARG A 18 6.38 -55.45 19.06
C ARG A 18 7.16 -54.33 19.75
N ILE A 19 8.03 -54.66 20.70
CA ILE A 19 8.90 -53.69 21.38
C ILE A 19 9.86 -53.03 20.38
N LYS A 20 10.54 -53.82 19.53
CA LYS A 20 11.44 -53.30 18.49
C LYS A 20 10.73 -52.35 17.52
N LEU A 21 9.52 -52.70 17.09
CA LEU A 21 8.72 -51.84 16.21
C LEU A 21 8.36 -50.52 16.90
N LYS A 22 7.96 -50.58 18.17
CA LYS A 22 7.63 -49.38 18.97
C LYS A 22 8.84 -48.44 19.10
N GLU A 23 10.00 -48.98 19.46
CA GLU A 23 11.25 -48.21 19.59
C GLU A 23 11.67 -47.56 18.25
N HIS A 24 11.50 -48.28 17.14
CA HIS A 24 11.79 -47.77 15.81
C HIS A 24 10.88 -46.59 15.44
N LEU A 25 9.58 -46.70 15.73
CA LEU A 25 8.61 -45.62 15.48
C LEU A 25 8.90 -44.40 16.36
N GLU A 26 9.23 -44.61 17.63
CA GLU A 26 9.56 -43.53 18.55
C GLU A 26 10.85 -42.79 18.15
N SER A 27 11.85 -43.53 17.67
CA SER A 27 13.07 -42.96 17.11
C SER A 27 12.80 -42.10 15.86
N LYS A 28 11.94 -42.58 14.94
CA LYS A 28 11.50 -41.81 13.77
C LYS A 28 10.77 -40.53 14.18
N LEU A 29 9.86 -40.62 15.16
CA LEU A 29 9.12 -39.47 15.67
C LEU A 29 10.05 -38.43 16.29
N GLN A 30 11.00 -38.84 17.10
CA GLN A 30 11.99 -37.93 17.70
C GLN A 30 12.85 -37.24 16.63
N ARG A 31 13.27 -37.98 15.59
CA ARG A 31 14.02 -37.41 14.47
C ARG A 31 13.19 -36.38 13.69
N ALA A 32 11.91 -36.64 13.47
CA ALA A 32 10.99 -35.69 12.83
C ALA A 32 10.80 -34.42 13.69
N LYS A 33 10.65 -34.56 15.01
CA LYS A 33 10.55 -33.43 15.95
C LYS A 33 11.81 -32.55 15.92
N ARG A 34 13.01 -33.15 15.92
CA ARG A 34 14.29 -32.42 15.83
C ARG A 34 14.40 -31.64 14.51
N LYS A 35 14.13 -32.29 13.37
CA LYS A 35 14.12 -31.63 12.06
C LYS A 35 13.14 -30.45 12.00
N ARG A 36 11.94 -30.61 12.57
CA ARG A 36 10.96 -29.52 12.65
C ARG A 36 11.46 -28.35 13.51
N ALA A 37 12.07 -28.64 14.66
CA ALA A 37 12.63 -27.62 15.52
C ALA A 37 13.78 -26.84 14.83
N GLU A 38 14.66 -27.52 14.11
CA GLU A 38 15.71 -26.88 13.31
C GLU A 38 15.13 -26.02 12.18
N TYR A 39 14.15 -26.54 11.44
CA TYR A 39 13.45 -25.78 10.39
C TYR A 39 12.78 -24.52 10.94
N LEU A 40 12.15 -24.60 12.11
CA LEU A 40 11.53 -23.44 12.76
C LEU A 40 12.57 -22.43 13.26
N LYS A 41 13.73 -22.89 13.77
CA LYS A 41 14.85 -21.99 14.12
C LYS A 41 15.38 -21.24 12.90
N GLN A 42 15.48 -21.90 11.75
CA GLN A 42 15.89 -21.26 10.49
C GLN A 42 14.82 -20.28 9.96
N ARG A 43 13.54 -20.66 10.05
CA ARG A 43 12.41 -19.83 9.59
C ARG A 43 12.18 -18.59 10.48
N GLY A 44 12.48 -18.67 11.77
CA GLY A 44 12.40 -17.53 12.69
C GLY A 44 13.57 -16.52 12.56
N GLY A 45 14.42 -16.66 11.54
CA GLY A 45 15.59 -15.82 11.34
C GLY A 45 15.27 -14.36 10.98
N PRO A 46 16.26 -13.45 11.08
CA PRO A 46 16.09 -11.98 11.03
C PRO A 46 15.50 -11.41 9.74
N CYS A 47 15.30 -12.22 8.69
CA CYS A 47 14.77 -11.79 7.40
C CYS A 47 13.31 -11.27 7.48
N SER A 48 12.62 -11.48 8.60
CA SER A 48 11.24 -11.01 8.83
C SER A 48 11.14 -9.52 9.19
N SER A 49 12.11 -8.93 9.88
CA SER A 49 11.95 -7.55 10.39
C SER A 49 12.12 -6.51 9.28
N ALA A 50 13.20 -6.61 8.50
CA ALA A 50 13.46 -5.71 7.37
C ALA A 50 12.36 -5.80 6.30
N HIS A 51 11.84 -7.01 6.03
CA HIS A 51 10.73 -7.19 5.09
C HIS A 51 9.42 -6.60 5.65
N ALA A 52 9.13 -6.81 6.94
CA ALA A 52 7.96 -6.20 7.57
C ALA A 52 8.04 -4.66 7.59
N ASP A 53 9.23 -4.10 7.82
CA ASP A 53 9.43 -2.64 7.83
C ASP A 53 9.35 -2.05 6.40
N TYR A 54 9.84 -2.78 5.40
CA TYR A 54 9.63 -2.44 3.99
C TYR A 54 8.14 -2.40 3.61
N ILE A 55 7.36 -3.41 4.01
CA ILE A 55 5.90 -3.45 3.77
C ILE A 55 5.22 -2.26 4.44
N LYS A 56 5.54 -1.97 5.71
CA LYS A 56 4.99 -0.79 6.41
C LYS A 56 5.33 0.52 5.69
N HIS A 57 6.55 0.65 5.18
CA HIS A 57 6.97 1.84 4.45
C HIS A 57 6.22 1.98 3.12
N ALA A 58 6.08 0.89 2.37
CA ALA A 58 5.31 0.86 1.12
C ALA A 58 3.83 1.20 1.33
N ASP A 59 3.22 0.68 2.40
CA ASP A 59 1.85 1.01 2.81
C ASP A 59 1.70 2.49 3.18
N PHE A 60 2.67 3.04 3.92
CA PHE A 60 2.68 4.45 4.29
C PHE A 60 2.73 5.36 3.06
N LEU A 61 3.64 5.08 2.12
CA LEU A 61 3.74 5.82 0.85
C LEU A 61 2.46 5.70 0.02
N SER A 62 1.91 4.49 -0.10
CA SER A 62 0.66 4.23 -0.83
C SER A 62 -0.51 5.04 -0.26
N ARG A 63 -0.66 5.06 1.07
CA ARG A 63 -1.68 5.88 1.74
C ARG A 63 -1.44 7.38 1.54
N LYS A 64 -0.18 7.82 1.56
CA LYS A 64 0.19 9.22 1.30
C LYS A 64 -0.16 9.62 -0.13
N LEU A 65 0.18 8.80 -1.12
CA LEU A 65 -0.15 9.01 -2.53
C LEU A 65 -1.65 9.08 -2.75
N ALA A 66 -2.41 8.10 -2.22
CA ALA A 66 -3.87 8.06 -2.34
C ALA A 66 -4.56 9.31 -1.76
N ARG A 67 -4.04 9.85 -0.64
CA ARG A 67 -4.55 11.12 -0.07
C ARG A 67 -4.32 12.30 -1.01
N HIS A 68 -3.10 12.47 -1.52
CA HIS A 68 -2.78 13.58 -2.42
C HIS A 68 -3.55 13.46 -3.74
N TRP A 69 -3.72 12.25 -4.26
CA TRP A 69 -4.53 11.98 -5.46
C TRP A 69 -6.01 12.35 -5.26
N ARG A 70 -6.63 11.92 -4.16
CA ARG A 70 -8.02 12.30 -3.84
C ARG A 70 -8.19 13.82 -3.74
N SER A 71 -7.26 14.50 -3.06
CA SER A 71 -7.26 15.96 -2.99
C SER A 71 -7.14 16.59 -4.38
N PHE A 72 -6.23 16.08 -5.23
CA PHE A 72 -6.07 16.54 -6.60
C PHE A 72 -7.34 16.38 -7.44
N VAL A 73 -8.01 15.21 -7.38
CA VAL A 73 -9.25 14.96 -8.13
C VAL A 73 -10.39 15.86 -7.64
N LYS A 74 -10.59 15.98 -6.32
CA LYS A 74 -11.59 16.90 -5.75
C LYS A 74 -11.31 18.34 -6.14
N SER A 75 -10.02 18.70 -6.18
CA SER A 75 -9.57 19.97 -6.71
C SER A 75 -10.06 20.12 -8.16
N ARG A 76 -9.73 19.24 -9.10
CA ARG A 76 -10.09 19.41 -10.53
C ARG A 76 -11.55 19.84 -10.80
N LYS A 77 -12.53 19.29 -10.07
CA LYS A 77 -13.95 19.70 -10.14
C LYS A 77 -14.18 21.18 -9.80
N THR A 78 -13.49 21.69 -8.78
CA THR A 78 -13.52 23.11 -8.40
C THR A 78 -12.68 24.00 -9.33
N THR A 79 -11.63 23.47 -9.97
CA THR A 79 -10.88 24.25 -10.98
C THR A 79 -11.77 24.55 -12.18
N LEU A 80 -12.61 23.59 -12.60
CA LEU A 80 -13.56 23.82 -13.68
C LEU A 80 -14.52 24.98 -13.37
N ALA A 81 -15.12 24.98 -12.17
CA ALA A 81 -16.01 26.06 -11.76
C ALA A 81 -15.31 27.44 -11.73
N LEU A 82 -14.08 27.50 -11.22
CA LEU A 82 -13.27 28.73 -11.22
C LEU A 82 -12.91 29.18 -12.64
N SER A 83 -12.58 28.24 -13.53
CA SER A 83 -12.30 28.57 -14.93
C SER A 83 -13.53 29.11 -15.67
N GLN A 84 -14.72 28.57 -15.38
CA GLN A 84 -15.97 29.07 -15.94
C GLN A 84 -16.32 30.47 -15.40
N ALA A 85 -16.09 30.72 -14.12
CA ALA A 85 -16.29 32.05 -13.53
C ALA A 85 -15.35 33.11 -14.15
N TYR A 86 -14.11 32.73 -14.46
CA TYR A 86 -13.16 33.59 -15.16
C TYR A 86 -13.56 33.79 -16.63
N ASP A 87 -13.95 32.72 -17.34
CA ASP A 87 -14.40 32.78 -18.74
C ASP A 87 -15.64 33.67 -18.89
N ALA A 88 -16.54 33.66 -17.90
CA ALA A 88 -17.70 34.54 -17.84
C ALA A 88 -17.37 36.04 -17.74
N LEU A 89 -16.14 36.41 -17.37
CA LEU A 89 -15.67 37.81 -17.44
C LEU A 89 -15.49 38.28 -18.89
N GLY A 90 -15.46 37.36 -19.86
CA GLY A 90 -15.30 37.68 -21.28
C GLY A 90 -13.90 38.20 -21.64
N ILE A 91 -12.92 38.06 -20.74
CA ILE A 91 -11.55 38.49 -20.95
C ILE A 91 -10.80 37.38 -21.69
N ASN A 92 -10.74 37.48 -23.01
CA ASN A 92 -10.02 36.55 -23.87
C ASN A 92 -9.23 37.31 -24.93
N GLU A 93 -8.31 36.62 -25.59
CA GLU A 93 -7.40 37.25 -26.55
C GLU A 93 -8.12 38.03 -27.65
N LYS A 94 -9.27 37.53 -28.12
CA LYS A 94 -10.04 38.16 -29.21
C LYS A 94 -10.74 39.42 -28.72
N SER A 95 -11.42 39.34 -27.57
CA SER A 95 -12.15 40.49 -27.00
C SER A 95 -11.20 41.61 -26.60
N VAL A 96 -10.07 41.27 -25.97
CA VAL A 96 -9.04 42.23 -25.54
C VAL A 96 -8.43 42.97 -26.74
N LYS A 97 -8.16 42.28 -27.86
CA LYS A 97 -7.62 42.91 -29.07
C LYS A 97 -8.59 43.90 -29.74
N SER A 98 -9.89 43.70 -29.57
CA SER A 98 -10.93 44.58 -30.13
C SER A 98 -11.39 45.67 -29.16
N MET A 99 -10.94 45.64 -27.90
CA MET A 99 -11.42 46.51 -26.83
C MET A 99 -10.44 47.68 -26.59
N PRO A 100 -10.94 48.90 -26.35
CA PRO A 100 -10.12 50.02 -25.89
C PRO A 100 -9.44 49.73 -24.54
N PHE A 101 -8.27 50.31 -24.32
CA PHE A 101 -7.50 50.09 -23.10
C PHE A 101 -8.28 50.48 -21.84
N GLU A 102 -9.02 51.58 -21.87
CA GLU A 102 -9.80 52.10 -20.74
C GLU A 102 -10.88 51.13 -20.29
N GLU A 103 -11.56 50.47 -21.25
CA GLU A 103 -12.60 49.49 -20.96
C GLU A 103 -11.98 48.21 -20.36
N LEU A 104 -10.84 47.77 -20.89
CA LEU A 104 -10.08 46.67 -20.31
C LEU A 104 -9.60 46.97 -18.89
N ALA A 105 -9.08 48.18 -18.66
CA ALA A 105 -8.59 48.62 -17.36
C ALA A 105 -9.72 48.67 -16.33
N MET A 106 -10.90 49.14 -16.72
CA MET A 106 -12.12 49.13 -15.88
C MET A 106 -12.57 47.71 -15.54
N LEU A 107 -12.58 46.80 -16.52
CA LEU A 107 -12.94 45.40 -16.30
C LEU A 107 -11.94 44.70 -15.37
N MET A 108 -10.64 44.84 -15.62
CA MET A 108 -9.57 44.25 -14.80
C MET A 108 -9.50 44.85 -13.40
N GLY A 109 -9.87 46.12 -13.24
CA GLY A 109 -9.96 46.81 -11.95
C GLY A 109 -11.22 46.49 -11.15
N SER A 110 -12.21 45.82 -11.76
CA SER A 110 -13.45 45.48 -11.07
C SER A 110 -13.21 44.45 -9.93
N PRO A 111 -13.90 44.58 -8.79
CA PRO A 111 -13.74 43.63 -7.68
C PRO A 111 -13.99 42.18 -8.10
N THR A 112 -15.02 41.95 -8.92
CA THR A 112 -15.38 40.61 -9.41
C THR A 112 -14.29 39.99 -10.27
N ALA A 113 -13.67 40.76 -11.17
CA ALA A 113 -12.58 40.25 -12.00
C ALA A 113 -11.33 39.94 -11.16
N LEU A 114 -10.98 40.81 -10.21
CA LEU A 114 -9.85 40.59 -9.31
C LEU A 114 -10.06 39.34 -8.44
N GLU A 115 -11.24 39.17 -7.86
CA GLU A 115 -11.58 38.01 -7.03
C GLU A 115 -11.56 36.70 -7.83
N ALA A 116 -12.19 36.67 -9.00
CA ALA A 116 -12.21 35.49 -9.86
C ALA A 116 -10.82 35.11 -10.35
N THR A 117 -10.02 36.09 -10.79
CA THR A 117 -8.64 35.88 -11.24
C THR A 117 -7.76 35.37 -10.11
N LYS A 118 -7.83 36.01 -8.93
CA LYS A 118 -7.07 35.59 -7.75
C LYS A 118 -7.45 34.17 -7.33
N ALA A 119 -8.73 33.85 -7.23
CA ALA A 119 -9.19 32.52 -6.84
C ALA A 119 -8.69 31.44 -7.82
N LEU A 120 -8.65 31.74 -9.12
CA LEU A 120 -8.13 30.84 -10.14
C LEU A 120 -6.61 30.66 -10.04
N LEU A 121 -5.85 31.75 -9.85
CA LEU A 121 -4.39 31.71 -9.70
C LEU A 121 -3.94 31.01 -8.42
N ASP A 122 -4.51 31.38 -7.27
CA ASP A 122 -4.32 30.69 -5.99
C ASP A 122 -4.58 29.19 -6.15
N ARG A 123 -5.52 28.85 -7.04
CA ARG A 123 -5.83 27.46 -7.29
C ARG A 123 -4.77 26.75 -8.13
N PHE A 124 -4.27 27.36 -9.21
CA PHE A 124 -3.21 26.76 -10.01
C PHE A 124 -1.95 26.55 -9.19
N GLU A 125 -1.58 27.51 -8.34
CA GLU A 125 -0.45 27.39 -7.43
C GLU A 125 -0.57 26.16 -6.52
N ARG A 126 -1.74 25.98 -5.88
CA ARG A 126 -1.99 24.79 -5.05
C ARG A 126 -1.93 23.49 -5.86
N GLN A 127 -2.41 23.48 -7.11
CA GLN A 127 -2.36 22.30 -7.96
C GLN A 127 -0.92 21.91 -8.32
N VAL A 128 -0.08 22.88 -8.69
CA VAL A 128 1.34 22.67 -8.96
C VAL A 128 2.01 22.06 -7.73
N HIS A 129 1.75 22.60 -6.54
CA HIS A 129 2.30 22.07 -5.30
C HIS A 129 1.79 20.64 -4.98
N HIS A 130 0.53 20.31 -5.27
CA HIS A 130 0.01 18.94 -5.13
C HIS A 130 0.66 17.96 -6.11
N LEU A 131 0.86 18.37 -7.36
CA LEU A 131 1.55 17.56 -8.37
C LEU A 131 3.01 17.33 -8.00
N GLN A 132 3.70 18.36 -7.50
CA GLN A 132 5.07 18.22 -7.01
C GLN A 132 5.16 17.24 -5.84
N LYS A 133 4.23 17.30 -4.87
CA LYS A 133 4.15 16.34 -3.76
C LYS A 133 3.91 14.90 -4.23
N ILE A 134 3.10 14.71 -5.27
CA ILE A 134 2.87 13.39 -5.87
C ILE A 134 4.16 12.89 -6.52
N LEU A 135 4.83 13.76 -7.30
CA LEU A 135 6.09 13.44 -7.98
C LEU A 135 7.23 13.14 -7.00
N THR A 136 7.26 13.74 -5.81
CA THR A 136 8.28 13.44 -4.78
C THR A 136 8.01 12.12 -4.04
N ILE A 137 6.80 11.57 -4.12
CA ILE A 137 6.45 10.28 -3.48
C ILE A 137 6.73 9.11 -4.41
N CYS A 138 6.56 9.30 -5.72
CA CYS A 138 6.86 8.32 -6.76
C CYS A 138 8.37 8.27 -7.06
#